data_AF-A0A9X3ULI6-F1
#
_entry.id   AF-A0A9X3ULI6-F1
#
_cell.length_a   1.000
_cell.length_b   1.000
_cell.length_c   1.000
_cell.angle_alpha   90.00
_cell.angle_beta   90.00
_cell.angle_gamma   90.00
#
_symmetry.space_group_name_H-M   'P 1'
#
loop_
_entity.id
_entity.type
_entity.pdbx_description
1 polymer ?
#
loop_
_entity_poly.entity_id
_entity_poly.type
_entity_poly.pdbx_seq_one_letter_code
_entity_poly.pdbx_strand_id
1 'polypeptide(L)'
;MSSTNIFKRVLATIDLGDEVSSVKVVEAALEVMVAEDTLFAVCVVPDYGRSIVGTFFPADHEKQLIEHATEELHAFTAKHVPKGTRVQHVIAHGSIYEEIMAAADQCEADLIVVGSHRPALKDYLLGPNASRVVRHAKQSVLVVRH
;
A
#
# COMPACT_ATOMS: atom_id res chain seq x y z
N MET A 1 -9.74 -7.14 30.61
CA MET A 1 -10.01 -5.75 30.18
C MET A 1 -9.89 -5.74 28.66
N SER A 2 -11.00 -5.56 27.95
CA SER A 2 -10.95 -5.43 26.49
C SER A 2 -10.36 -4.06 26.19
N SER A 3 -9.07 -4.03 25.84
CA SER A 3 -8.45 -2.84 25.27
C SER A 3 -9.23 -2.52 24.00
N THR A 4 -9.94 -1.40 23.98
CA THR A 4 -10.62 -0.94 22.76
C THR A 4 -9.54 -0.69 21.72
N ASN A 5 -9.38 -1.58 20.73
CA ASN A 5 -8.42 -1.34 19.67
C ASN A 5 -8.90 -0.14 18.84
N ILE A 6 -8.01 0.81 18.60
CA ILE A 6 -8.32 2.10 17.97
C ILE A 6 -8.49 1.93 16.46
N PHE A 7 -7.81 0.95 15.86
CA PHE A 7 -7.83 0.69 14.43
C PHE A 7 -8.37 -0.73 14.18
N LYS A 8 -9.41 -0.84 13.35
CA LYS A 8 -10.01 -2.12 12.95
C LYS A 8 -9.72 -2.47 11.50
N ARG A 9 -9.48 -1.46 10.68
CA ARG A 9 -9.26 -1.55 9.24
C ARG A 9 -7.97 -0.82 8.91
N VAL A 10 -6.91 -1.58 8.69
CA VAL A 10 -5.55 -1.04 8.49
C VAL A 10 -5.14 -1.22 7.04
N LEU A 11 -4.85 -0.13 6.34
CA LEU A 11 -4.38 -0.15 4.96
C LEU A 11 -2.84 -0.03 4.92
N ALA A 12 -2.16 -1.06 4.46
CA ALA A 12 -0.71 -1.11 4.34
C ALA A 12 -0.29 -0.94 2.88
N THR A 13 0.54 0.06 2.59
CA THR A 13 1.04 0.32 1.23
C THR A 13 2.20 -0.62 0.91
N ILE A 14 2.11 -1.34 -0.21
CA ILE A 14 3.14 -2.27 -0.68
C ILE A 14 3.68 -1.78 -2.01
N ASP A 15 4.99 -1.55 -2.06
CA ASP A 15 5.76 -1.35 -3.30
C ASP A 15 6.46 -2.67 -3.63
N LEU A 16 5.96 -3.38 -4.64
CA LEU A 16 6.52 -4.68 -5.07
C LEU A 16 7.96 -4.53 -5.62
N GLY A 17 8.36 -3.32 -6.03
CA GLY A 17 9.74 -3.02 -6.41
C GLY A 17 10.68 -2.77 -5.24
N ASP A 18 10.17 -2.70 -4.00
CA ASP A 18 10.95 -2.49 -2.78
C ASP A 18 10.42 -3.38 -1.64
N GLU A 19 10.72 -4.68 -1.74
CA GLU A 19 10.27 -5.70 -0.78
C GLU A 19 10.71 -5.37 0.65
N VAL A 20 11.96 -4.94 0.85
CA VAL A 20 12.52 -4.64 2.18
C VAL A 20 11.71 -3.55 2.90
N SER A 21 11.38 -2.49 2.18
CA SER A 21 10.57 -1.40 2.72
C SER A 21 9.14 -1.84 2.99
N SER A 22 8.55 -2.60 2.07
CA SER A 22 7.18 -3.11 2.19
C SER A 22 7.00 -4.09 3.35
N VAL A 23 8.00 -4.93 3.65
CA VAL A 23 7.97 -5.81 4.83
C VAL A 23 7.84 -4.99 6.11
N LYS A 24 8.65 -3.93 6.28
CA LYS A 24 8.58 -3.07 7.48
C LYS A 24 7.22 -2.38 7.62
N VAL A 25 6.59 -2.01 6.50
CA VAL A 25 5.23 -1.44 6.50
C VAL A 25 4.21 -2.46 7.02
N VAL A 26 4.28 -3.70 6.54
CA VAL A 26 3.40 -4.77 7.01
C VAL A 26 3.66 -5.13 8.47
N GLU A 27 4.91 -5.22 8.91
CA GLU A 27 5.26 -5.48 10.31
C GLU A 27 4.64 -4.42 11.24
N ALA A 28 4.81 -3.13 10.91
CA ALA A 28 4.22 -2.04 11.68
C ALA A 28 2.68 -2.06 11.68
N ALA A 29 2.05 -2.47 10.57
CA ALA A 29 0.61 -2.67 10.51
C ALA A 29 0.16 -3.81 11.43
N LEU A 30 0.89 -4.93 11.44
CA LEU A 30 0.57 -6.08 12.29
C LEU A 30 0.75 -5.78 13.78
N GLU A 31 1.71 -4.94 14.15
CA GLU A 31 1.95 -4.54 15.56
C GLU A 31 0.75 -3.79 16.19
N VAL A 32 -0.03 -3.08 15.39
CA VAL A 32 -1.20 -2.32 15.87
C VAL A 32 -2.53 -3.08 15.72
N MET A 33 -2.51 -4.22 15.03
CA MET A 33 -3.70 -5.04 14.77
C MET A 33 -3.91 -6.10 15.85
N VAL A 34 -5.18 -6.44 16.07
CA VAL A 34 -5.60 -7.63 16.82
C VAL A 34 -6.36 -8.60 15.90
N ALA A 35 -6.65 -9.80 16.40
CA ALA A 35 -7.15 -10.92 15.58
C ALA A 35 -8.47 -10.66 14.82
N GLU A 36 -9.29 -9.69 15.25
CA GLU A 36 -10.56 -9.36 14.58
C GLU A 36 -10.40 -8.32 13.46
N ASP A 37 -9.25 -7.66 13.39
CA ASP A 37 -9.00 -6.56 12.47
C ASP A 37 -8.71 -7.08 11.05
N THR A 38 -8.85 -6.20 10.07
CA THR A 38 -8.58 -6.50 8.65
C THR A 38 -7.41 -5.68 8.13
N LEU A 39 -6.45 -6.37 7.52
CA LEU A 39 -5.35 -5.78 6.79
C LEU A 39 -5.74 -5.63 5.32
N PHE A 40 -5.76 -4.41 4.81
CA PHE A 40 -5.86 -4.11 3.39
C PHE A 40 -4.45 -3.90 2.84
N ALA A 41 -3.95 -4.91 2.14
CA ALA A 41 -2.69 -4.84 1.41
C ALA A 41 -2.93 -4.13 0.08
N VAL A 42 -2.46 -2.88 -0.07
CA VAL A 42 -2.66 -2.11 -1.31
C VAL A 42 -1.37 -2.01 -2.10
N CYS A 43 -1.45 -2.33 -3.39
CA CYS A 43 -0.41 -2.03 -4.37
C CYS A 43 -1.02 -1.17 -5.47
N VAL A 44 -0.34 -0.06 -5.81
CA VAL A 44 -0.76 0.81 -6.90
C VAL A 44 0.15 0.58 -8.11
N VAL A 45 -0.46 0.17 -9.21
CA VAL A 45 0.18 0.16 -10.53
C VAL A 45 0.13 1.60 -11.07
N PRO A 46 1.28 2.27 -11.29
CA PRO A 46 1.25 3.65 -11.75
C PRO A 46 0.74 3.76 -13.19
N ASP A 47 -0.14 4.74 -13.46
CA ASP A 47 -0.44 5.12 -14.83
C ASP A 47 0.68 6.04 -15.34
N TYR A 48 1.47 5.60 -16.33
CA TYR A 48 2.47 6.48 -16.97
C TYR A 48 1.83 7.51 -17.92
N GLY A 49 0.50 7.68 -17.84
CA GLY A 49 -0.33 8.50 -18.73
C GLY A 49 -0.22 8.14 -20.21
N ARG A 50 -0.92 8.90 -21.06
CA ARG A 50 -0.65 8.94 -22.51
C ARG A 50 0.67 9.67 -22.82
N SER A 51 1.76 9.32 -22.14
CA SER A 51 3.08 9.69 -22.65
C SER A 51 3.28 9.04 -24.02
N ILE A 52 4.17 9.58 -24.86
CA ILE A 52 4.52 8.98 -26.16
C ILE A 52 4.87 7.49 -26.01
N VAL A 53 5.41 7.07 -24.85
CA VAL A 53 5.75 5.69 -24.53
C VAL A 53 4.50 4.84 -24.25
N GLY A 54 3.45 5.41 -23.65
CA GLY A 54 2.16 4.76 -23.42
C GLY A 54 1.50 4.23 -24.69
N THR A 55 1.61 4.98 -25.80
CA THR A 55 1.10 4.56 -27.11
C THR A 55 1.92 3.44 -27.78
N PHE A 56 3.11 3.11 -27.28
CA PHE A 56 3.91 1.98 -27.77
C PHE A 56 3.51 0.64 -27.11
N PHE A 57 2.71 0.65 -26.06
CA PHE A 57 2.28 -0.57 -25.40
C PHE A 57 1.06 -1.20 -26.09
N PRO A 58 1.01 -2.55 -26.21
CA PRO A 58 -0.19 -3.25 -26.67
C PRO A 58 -1.42 -2.91 -25.82
N ALA A 59 -2.61 -2.98 -26.41
CA ALA A 59 -3.88 -2.70 -25.72
C ALA A 59 -4.11 -3.57 -24.46
N ASP A 60 -3.52 -4.77 -24.40
CA ASP A 60 -3.65 -5.69 -23.27
C ASP A 60 -2.55 -5.52 -22.20
N HIS A 61 -1.58 -4.63 -22.41
CA HIS A 61 -0.41 -4.52 -21.54
C HIS A 61 -0.78 -4.07 -20.13
N GLU A 62 -1.70 -3.12 -20.00
CA GLU A 62 -2.19 -2.64 -18.70
C GLU A 62 -2.85 -3.77 -17.91
N LYS A 63 -3.70 -4.57 -18.57
CA LYS A 63 -4.36 -5.73 -17.95
C LYS A 63 -3.33 -6.76 -17.47
N GLN A 64 -2.32 -7.06 -18.28
CA GLN A 64 -1.24 -7.97 -17.90
C GLN A 64 -0.44 -7.45 -16.70
N LEU A 65 -0.17 -6.14 -16.64
CA LEU A 65 0.51 -5.52 -15.49
C LEU A 65 -0.32 -5.65 -14.20
N ILE A 66 -1.62 -5.41 -14.28
CA ILE A 66 -2.54 -5.55 -13.14
C ILE A 66 -2.63 -7.02 -12.68
N GLU A 67 -2.77 -7.96 -13.62
CA GLU A 67 -2.80 -9.40 -13.33
C GLU A 67 -1.49 -9.84 -12.65
N HIS A 68 -0.34 -9.43 -13.19
CA HIS A 68 0.95 -9.75 -12.62
C HIS A 68 1.14 -9.14 -11.22
N ALA A 69 0.80 -7.86 -11.03
CA ALA A 69 0.86 -7.20 -9.73
C ALA A 69 -0.07 -7.87 -8.70
N THR A 70 -1.22 -8.39 -9.15
CA THR A 70 -2.13 -9.17 -8.29
C THR A 70 -1.43 -10.44 -7.79
N GLU A 71 -0.85 -11.23 -8.69
CA GLU A 71 -0.13 -12.45 -8.34
C GLU A 71 1.04 -12.19 -7.38
N GLU A 72 1.84 -11.16 -7.67
CA GLU A 72 2.97 -10.77 -6.83
C GLU A 72 2.53 -10.29 -5.44
N LEU A 73 1.44 -9.52 -5.35
CA LEU A 73 0.90 -9.07 -4.07
C LEU A 73 0.37 -10.24 -3.22
N HIS A 74 -0.29 -11.21 -3.85
CA HIS A 74 -0.68 -12.46 -3.19
C HIS A 74 0.53 -13.23 -2.68
N ALA A 75 1.58 -13.38 -3.51
CA ALA A 75 2.81 -14.05 -3.11
C ALA A 75 3.53 -13.33 -1.96
N PHE A 76 3.61 -12.00 -2.02
CA PHE A 76 4.21 -11.16 -0.99
C PHE A 76 3.52 -11.36 0.36
N THR A 77 2.18 -11.23 0.40
CA THR A 77 1.43 -11.40 1.64
C THR A 77 1.47 -12.84 2.16
N ALA A 78 1.45 -13.86 1.29
CA ALA A 78 1.60 -15.25 1.70
C ALA A 78 2.95 -15.54 2.36
N LYS A 79 4.01 -14.80 1.97
CA LYS A 79 5.36 -14.91 2.52
C LYS A 79 5.53 -14.14 3.84
N HIS A 80 4.94 -12.94 3.94
CA HIS A 80 5.26 -11.99 5.01
C HIS A 80 4.14 -11.72 6.02
N VAL A 81 2.91 -12.14 5.74
CA VAL A 81 1.78 -11.98 6.67
C VAL A 81 1.50 -13.31 7.39
N PRO A 82 1.37 -13.32 8.72
CA PRO A 82 1.05 -14.54 9.46
C PRO A 82 -0.25 -15.20 9.00
N LYS A 83 -0.24 -16.53 8.92
CA LYS A 83 -1.44 -17.33 8.62
C LYS A 83 -2.55 -17.04 9.64
N GLY A 84 -3.78 -16.87 9.16
CA GLY A 84 -4.94 -16.56 9.99
C GLY A 84 -5.24 -15.06 10.11
N THR A 85 -4.34 -14.18 9.65
CA THR A 85 -4.63 -12.76 9.49
C THR A 85 -5.72 -12.56 8.43
N ARG A 86 -6.70 -11.70 8.70
CA ARG A 86 -7.71 -11.32 7.69
C ARG A 86 -7.08 -10.32 6.73
N VAL A 87 -6.65 -10.79 5.57
CA VAL A 87 -6.03 -9.95 4.53
C VAL A 87 -6.99 -9.78 3.37
N GLN A 88 -7.14 -8.54 2.90
CA GLN A 88 -7.74 -8.22 1.60
C GLN A 88 -6.70 -7.55 0.70
N HIS A 89 -6.62 -8.01 -0.54
CA HIS A 89 -5.70 -7.49 -1.54
C HIS A 89 -6.40 -6.44 -2.38
N VAL A 90 -5.77 -5.28 -2.50
CA VAL A 90 -6.28 -4.14 -3.27
C VAL A 90 -5.25 -3.78 -4.33
N ILE A 91 -5.61 -3.99 -5.59
CA ILE A 91 -4.85 -3.46 -6.72
C ILE A 91 -5.55 -2.21 -7.20
N ALA A 92 -4.84 -1.10 -7.15
CA ALA A 92 -5.28 0.17 -7.71
C ALA A 92 -4.40 0.54 -8.91
N HIS A 93 -4.93 1.38 -9.79
CA HIS A 93 -4.22 1.81 -11.00
C HIS A 93 -4.38 3.31 -11.18
N GLY A 94 -3.27 4.03 -11.28
CA GLY A 94 -3.28 5.48 -11.41
C GLY A 94 -2.17 6.18 -10.61
N SER A 95 -2.43 7.42 -10.24
CA SER A 95 -1.55 8.23 -9.40
C SER A 95 -1.42 7.64 -7.99
N ILE A 96 -0.21 7.20 -7.63
CA ILE A 96 0.06 6.42 -6.40
C ILE A 96 -0.60 6.99 -5.14
N TYR A 97 -0.39 8.27 -4.84
CA TYR A 97 -0.93 8.85 -3.59
C TYR A 97 -2.45 9.03 -3.65
N GLU A 98 -3.02 9.31 -4.83
CA GLU A 98 -4.47 9.47 -5.02
C GLU A 98 -5.16 8.13 -4.85
N GLU A 99 -4.62 7.09 -5.47
CA GLU A 99 -5.12 5.73 -5.37
C GLU A 99 -4.98 5.16 -3.95
N ILE A 100 -3.90 5.48 -3.22
CA ILE A 100 -3.78 5.10 -1.80
C ILE A 100 -4.91 5.74 -0.97
N MET A 101 -5.18 7.03 -1.16
CA MET A 101 -6.24 7.72 -0.42
C MET A 101 -7.63 7.23 -0.84
N ALA A 102 -7.86 6.98 -2.13
CA ALA A 102 -9.10 6.43 -2.64
C ALA A 102 -9.35 5.02 -2.12
N ALA A 103 -8.33 4.16 -2.11
CA ALA A 103 -8.40 2.83 -1.53
C ALA A 103 -8.67 2.90 -0.02
N ALA A 104 -8.05 3.82 0.71
CA ALA A 104 -8.32 4.02 2.14
C ALA A 104 -9.77 4.45 2.40
N ASP A 105 -10.33 5.34 1.58
CA ASP A 105 -11.73 5.77 1.67
C ASP A 105 -12.69 4.60 1.33
N GLN A 106 -12.46 3.88 0.24
CA GLN A 106 -13.29 2.73 -0.19
C GLN A 106 -13.22 1.56 0.77
N CYS A 107 -12.03 1.30 1.32
CA CYS A 107 -11.82 0.28 2.33
C CYS A 107 -12.22 0.77 3.72
N GLU A 108 -12.79 1.96 3.89
CA GLU A 108 -13.16 2.52 5.20
C GLU A 108 -12.02 2.33 6.24
N ALA A 109 -10.78 2.54 5.81
CA ALA A 109 -9.62 2.32 6.66
C ALA A 109 -9.61 3.34 7.81
N ASP A 110 -9.21 2.90 9.00
CA ASP A 110 -9.01 3.78 10.16
C ASP A 110 -7.55 4.32 10.19
N LEU A 111 -6.63 3.53 9.62
CA LEU A 111 -5.19 3.79 9.59
C LEU A 111 -4.61 3.45 8.21
N ILE A 112 -3.78 4.35 7.70
CA ILE A 112 -2.89 4.11 6.57
C ILE A 112 -1.47 3.92 7.12
N VAL A 113 -0.84 2.79 6.85
CA VAL A 113 0.58 2.54 7.13
C VAL A 113 1.35 2.68 5.84
N VAL A 114 2.23 3.67 5.79
CA VAL A 114 2.96 4.05 4.57
C VAL A 114 4.46 4.07 4.80
N GLY A 115 5.22 3.53 3.85
CA GLY A 115 6.67 3.65 3.83
C GLY A 115 7.10 5.10 3.65
N SER A 116 8.07 5.56 4.43
CA SER A 116 8.57 6.93 4.36
C SER A 116 9.24 7.26 3.04
N HIS A 117 9.76 6.27 2.29
CA HIS A 117 10.74 6.55 1.25
C HIS A 117 10.97 5.46 0.20
N ARG A 118 11.54 5.85 -0.95
CA ARG A 118 12.30 4.94 -1.83
C ARG A 118 13.80 5.16 -1.62
N PRO A 119 14.64 4.12 -1.47
CA PRO A 119 16.09 4.23 -1.20
C PRO A 119 16.87 5.19 -2.10
N ALA A 120 16.39 5.44 -3.32
CA ALA A 120 17.02 6.34 -4.30
C ALA A 120 17.01 7.84 -3.92
N LEU A 121 16.22 8.27 -2.94
CA LEU A 121 16.00 9.69 -2.61
C LEU A 121 16.65 10.10 -1.27
N LYS A 122 17.84 9.58 -0.93
CA LYS A 122 18.47 9.54 0.42
C LYS A 122 18.37 10.79 1.32
N ASP A 123 18.22 11.99 0.77
CA ASP A 123 18.20 13.24 1.55
C ASP A 123 16.79 13.70 2.00
N TYR A 124 15.72 13.02 1.56
CA TYR A 124 14.35 13.39 1.92
C TYR A 124 13.83 12.58 3.11
N LEU A 125 13.27 13.27 4.11
CA LEU A 125 12.63 12.64 5.28
C LEU A 125 11.35 11.88 4.93
N LEU A 126 10.64 12.33 3.90
CA LEU A 126 9.43 11.73 3.33
C LEU A 126 9.50 11.81 1.81
N GLY A 127 9.29 10.69 1.13
CA GLY A 127 9.10 10.63 -0.30
C GLY A 127 7.81 11.35 -0.74
N PRO A 128 7.68 11.68 -2.04
CA PRO A 128 6.58 12.50 -2.54
C PRO A 128 5.19 11.90 -2.28
N ASN A 129 5.05 10.57 -2.37
CA ASN A 129 3.77 9.91 -2.10
C ASN A 129 3.43 9.94 -0.61
N ALA A 130 4.35 9.54 0.26
CA ALA A 130 4.15 9.56 1.70
C ALA A 130 3.83 10.97 2.22
N SER A 131 4.54 12.00 1.72
CA SER A 131 4.27 13.39 2.08
C SER A 131 2.85 13.84 1.69
N ARG A 132 2.37 13.46 0.49
CA ARG A 132 1.01 13.78 0.05
C ARG A 132 -0.05 13.03 0.85
N VAL A 133 0.16 11.74 1.12
CA VAL A 133 -0.75 10.93 1.96
C VAL A 133 -0.86 11.53 3.35
N VAL A 134 0.27 11.81 4.02
CA VAL A 134 0.28 12.45 5.35
C VAL A 134 -0.46 13.79 5.36
N ARG A 135 -0.34 14.57 4.29
CA ARG A 135 -0.95 15.90 4.20
C ARG A 135 -2.45 15.89 3.92
N HIS A 136 -2.95 14.86 3.23
CA HIS A 136 -4.28 14.89 2.61
C HIS A 136 -5.21 13.73 3.02
N ALA A 137 -4.70 12.67 3.62
CA ALA A 137 -5.53 11.58 4.12
C ALA A 137 -6.49 12.08 5.22
N LYS A 138 -7.70 11.51 5.24
CA LYS A 138 -8.69 11.74 6.30
C LYS A 138 -8.45 10.80 7.49
N GLN A 139 -7.81 9.67 7.22
CA GLN A 139 -7.46 8.60 8.13
C GLN A 139 -6.24 8.98 8.97
N SER A 140 -6.01 8.25 10.07
CA SER A 140 -4.72 8.30 10.74
C SER A 140 -3.64 7.78 9.79
N VAL A 141 -2.42 8.32 9.88
CA VAL A 141 -1.29 7.89 9.06
C VAL A 141 -0.11 7.51 9.94
N LEU A 142 0.35 6.27 9.83
CA LEU A 142 1.59 5.79 10.42
C LEU A 142 2.67 5.73 9.33
N VAL A 143 3.73 6.51 9.52
CA VAL A 143 4.86 6.53 8.60
C VAL A 143 5.98 5.64 9.13
N VAL A 144 6.39 4.66 8.33
CA VAL A 144 7.47 3.73 8.66
C VAL A 144 8.79 4.21 8.05
N ARG A 145 9.80 4.41 8.90
CA ARG A 145 11.15 4.81 8.48
C ARG A 145 12.05 3.60 8.25
N HIS A 146 12.88 3.66 7.20
CA HIS A 146 13.81 2.60 6.84
C HIS A 146 15.16 2.76 7.52
#